data_AF-A0A653G4W7-F1
#
_entry.id   AF-A0A653G4W7-F1
#
_cell.length_a   1.000
_cell.length_b   1.000
_cell.length_c   1.000
_cell.angle_alpha   90.00
_cell.angle_beta   90.00
_cell.angle_gamma   90.00
#
_symmetry.space_group_name_H-M   'P 1'
#
loop_
_entity.id
_entity.type
_entity.pdbx_description
1 polymer ?
#
loop_
_entity_poly.entity_id
_entity_poly.type
_entity_poly.pdbx_seq_one_letter_code
_entity_poly.pdbx_strand_id
1 'polypeptide(L)' 'MDLKGVFFKVIILLFAIFYFFYTLVISKQVKTMDKTLQDKYNWIILFMTSLQVTASLIILIIVLLSILII' A
#
# COMPACT_ATOMS: atom_id res chain seq x y z
N MET A 1 2.73 -24.24 -17.59
CA MET A 1 2.58 -22.90 -17.00
C MET A 1 2.45 -21.93 -18.17
N ASP A 2 1.27 -21.32 -18.34
CA ASP A 2 1.00 -20.47 -19.50
C ASP A 2 1.78 -19.15 -19.37
N LEU A 3 2.54 -18.78 -20.40
CA LEU A 3 3.50 -17.66 -20.37
C LEU A 3 2.79 -16.32 -20.10
N LYS A 4 1.54 -16.20 -20.56
CA LYS A 4 0.63 -15.09 -20.25
C LYS A 4 0.28 -14.99 -18.76
N GLY A 5 0.09 -16.13 -18.10
CA GLY A 5 -0.23 -16.20 -16.67
C GLY A 5 0.95 -15.77 -15.80
N VAL A 6 2.17 -16.16 -16.18
CA VAL A 6 3.39 -15.74 -15.47
C VAL A 6 3.61 -14.23 -15.61
N PHE A 7 3.45 -13.69 -16.82
CA PHE A 7 3.63 -12.27 -17.09
C PHE A 7 2.62 -11.41 -16.30
N PHE A 8 1.36 -11.84 -16.25
CA PHE A 8 0.32 -11.18 -15.47
C PHE A 8 0.62 -11.19 -13.96
N LYS A 9 1.08 -12.32 -13.41
CA LYS A 9 1.51 -12.43 -12.00
C LYS A 9 2.62 -11.43 -11.67
N VAL A 10 3.63 -11.31 -12.54
CA VAL A 10 4.76 -10.39 -12.34
C VAL A 10 4.30 -8.92 -12.36
N ILE A 11 3.40 -8.55 -13.29
CA ILE A 11 2.86 -7.18 -13.37
C ILE A 11 2.07 -6.82 -12.11
N ILE A 12 1.18 -7.70 -11.65
CA ILE A 12 0.38 -7.44 -10.44
C ILE A 12 1.27 -7.30 -9.21
N LEU A 13 2.30 -8.15 -9.10
CA LEU A 13 3.25 -8.07 -8.00
C LEU A 13 3.98 -6.71 -8.00
N LEU A 14 4.45 -6.25 -9.16
CA LEU A 14 5.07 -4.93 -9.30
C LEU A 14 4.10 -3.81 -8.91
N PHE A 15 2.85 -3.85 -9.38
CA PHE A 15 1.82 -2.87 -9.01
C PHE A 15 1.56 -2.85 -7.50
N ALA A 16 1.45 -4.01 -6.86
CA ALA A 16 1.24 -4.11 -5.41
C ALA A 16 2.42 -3.52 -4.61
N ILE A 17 3.65 -3.79 -5.04
CA ILE A 17 4.87 -3.24 -4.44
C ILE A 17 4.91 -1.71 -4.59
N PHE A 18 4.66 -1.18 -5.79
CA PHE A 18 4.63 0.26 -6.03
C PHE A 18 3.53 0.95 -5.22
N TYR A 19 2.34 0.35 -5.18
CA TYR A 19 1.22 0.87 -4.39
C TYR A 19 1.55 0.89 -2.89
N PHE A 20 2.22 -0.14 -2.39
CA PHE A 20 2.70 -0.20 -1.01
C PHE A 20 3.72 0.91 -0.72
N PHE A 21 4.74 1.09 -1.56
CA PHE A 21 5.73 2.15 -1.37
C PHE A 21 5.12 3.55 -1.45
N TYR A 22 4.24 3.79 -2.42
CA TYR A 22 3.48 5.04 -2.52
C TYR A 22 2.74 5.34 -1.22
N THR A 23 2.04 4.34 -0.68
CA THR A 23 1.27 4.48 0.55
C THR A 23 2.16 4.80 1.76
N LEU A 24 3.35 4.18 1.85
CA LEU A 24 4.33 4.51 2.89
C LEU A 24 4.86 5.94 2.79
N VAL A 25 5.11 6.43 1.58
CA VAL A 25 5.56 7.81 1.35
C VAL A 25 4.48 8.80 1.77
N ILE A 26 3.23 8.58 1.36
CA ILE A 26 2.09 9.42 1.77
C ILE A 26 1.91 9.40 3.29
N SER A 27 2.01 8.23 3.93
CA SER A 27 1.92 8.12 5.39
C SER A 27 3.02 8.91 6.10
N LYS A 28 4.28 8.84 5.62
CA LYS A 28 5.39 9.64 6.15
C LYS A 28 5.18 11.15 5.93
N GLN A 29 4.67 11.54 4.76
CA GLN A 29 4.39 12.94 4.44
C GLN A 29 3.29 13.48 5.36
N VAL A 30 2.20 12.74 5.55
CA VAL A 30 1.13 13.11 6.49
C VAL A 30 1.65 13.22 7.91
N LYS A 31 2.49 12.28 8.38
CA LYS A 31 3.08 12.34 9.72
C LYS A 31 4.04 13.52 9.90
N THR A 32 4.70 13.96 8.82
CA THR A 32 5.57 15.15 8.85
C THR A 32 4.74 16.43 8.84
N MET A 33 3.66 16.45 8.05
CA MET A 33 2.68 17.53 8.00
C MET A 33 1.97 17.72 9.36
N ASP A 34 1.63 16.61 10.02
CA ASP A 34 1.02 16.56 11.36
C ASP A 34 1.89 17.22 12.44
N LYS A 35 3.21 17.06 12.36
CA LYS A 35 4.16 17.72 13.27
C LYS A 35 4.29 19.22 13.03
N THR A 36 4.01 19.68 11.81
CA THR A 36 4.13 21.09 11.42
C THR A 36 2.83 21.88 11.56
N LEU A 37 1.67 21.23 11.46
CA LEU A 37 0.35 21.83 11.63
C LEU A 37 -0.27 21.24 12.89
N GLN A 38 -0.30 22.00 14.00
CA GLN A 38 -1.01 21.62 15.24
C GLN A 38 -2.54 21.75 15.06
N ASP A 39 -3.09 21.21 13.97
CA ASP A 39 -4.47 21.44 13.59
C ASP A 39 -5.41 20.33 14.07
N LYS A 40 -6.61 20.75 14.50
CA LYS A 40 -7.69 19.94 15.09
C LYS A 40 -8.15 18.75 14.22
N TYR A 41 -7.80 18.73 12.93
CA TYR A 41 -8.17 17.69 11.96
C TYR A 41 -7.06 16.65 11.69
N ASN A 42 -5.89 16.77 12.31
CA ASN A 42 -4.76 15.84 12.12
C ASN A 42 -5.11 14.37 12.37
N TRP A 43 -5.94 14.12 13.38
CA TRP A 43 -6.31 12.75 13.76
C TRP A 43 -7.04 12.02 12.63
N ILE A 44 -7.87 12.72 11.85
CA ILE A 44 -8.61 12.13 10.72
C ILE A 44 -7.67 11.77 9.58
N ILE A 45 -6.70 12.65 9.27
CA ILE A 45 -5.73 12.42 8.18
C ILE A 45 -4.78 11.27 8.55
N LEU A 46 -4.31 11.23 9.80
CA LEU A 46 -3.54 10.09 10.34
C LEU A 46 -4.33 8.78 10.30
N PHE A 47 -5.61 8.83 10.66
CA PHE A 47 -6.47 7.66 10.62
C PHE A 47 -6.66 7.14 9.18
N MET A 48 -6.97 8.02 8.23
CA MET A 48 -7.13 7.65 6.81
C MET A 48 -5.83 7.08 6.22
N THR A 49 -4.67 7.68 6.51
CA THR A 49 -3.39 7.15 6.03
C THR A 49 -3.02 5.82 6.66
N SER A 50 -3.31 5.62 7.94
CA SER A 50 -3.13 4.31 8.60
C SER A 50 -4.01 3.23 7.96
N LEU A 51 -5.27 3.57 7.66
CA LEU A 51 -6.19 2.70 6.92
C LEU A 51 -5.65 2.35 5.53
N GLN A 52 -5.11 3.34 4.82
CA GLN A 52 -4.52 3.16 3.49
C GLN A 52 -3.31 2.23 3.55
N VAL A 53 -2.39 2.41 4.51
CA VAL A 53 -1.22 1.53 4.71
C VAL A 53 -1.67 0.10 5.00
N THR A 54 -2.67 -0.06 5.86
CA THR A 54 -3.22 -1.36 6.23
C THR A 54 -3.85 -2.07 5.04
N ALA A 55 -4.66 -1.36 4.24
CA ALA A 55 -5.27 -1.89 3.03
C ALA A 55 -4.21 -2.31 1.99
N SER A 56 -3.17 -1.50 1.79
CA SER A 56 -2.03 -1.85 0.91
C SER A 56 -1.31 -3.12 1.37
N LEU A 57 -1.13 -3.30 2.67
CA LEU A 57 -0.53 -4.50 3.25
C LEU A 57 -1.40 -5.75 3.01
N ILE A 58 -2.71 -5.64 3.21
CA ILE A 58 -3.66 -6.74 2.95
C ILE A 58 -3.62 -7.15 1.47
N ILE A 59 -3.66 -6.17 0.56
CA ILE A 59 -3.58 -6.43 -0.89
C ILE A 59 -2.27 -7.14 -1.24
N LEU A 60 -1.14 -6.67 -0.69
CA LEU A 60 0.17 -7.29 -0.91
C LEU A 60 0.19 -8.75 -0.44
N ILE A 61 -0.36 -9.03 0.74
CA ILE A 61 -0.45 -10.39 1.29
C ILE A 61 -1.33 -11.28 0.40
N ILE A 62 -2.48 -10.79 -0.05
CA ILE A 62 -3.38 -11.53 -0.97
C ILE A 62 -2.67 -11.86 -2.28
N VAL A 63 -1.96 -10.88 -2.87
CA VAL A 63 -1.20 -11.07 -4.10
C VAL A 63 -0.10 -12.12 -3.92
N LEU A 64 0.64 -12.07 -2.81
CA LEU A 64 1.67 -13.07 -2.48
C LEU A 64 1.08 -14.47 -2.30
N LEU A 65 -0.03 -14.61 -1.57
CA LEU A 65 -0.76 -15.88 -1.41
C LEU A 65 -1.27 -16.42 -2.75
N SER A 66 -1.79 -15.55 -3.62
CA SER A 66 -2.28 -15.92 -4.95
C SER A 66 -1.16 -16.42 -5.86
N ILE A 67 0.06 -15.91 -5.68
CA ILE A 67 1.24 -16.40 -6.39
C ILE A 67 1.71 -17.74 -5.79
N LEU A 68 1.60 -17.94 -4.47
CA LEU A 68 2.09 -19.12 -3.75
C LEU A 68 1.17 -20.35 -3.88
N ILE A 69 -0.15 -20.16 -3.91
CA ILE A 69 -1.15 -21.25 -3.98
C ILE A 69 -1.24 -21.87 -5.39
N ILE A 70 -0.72 -21.19 -6.42
CA ILE A 70 -0.71 -21.63 -7.83
C ILE A 70 0.70 -21.94 -8.29
#